data_AF-A0A7K4AGN1-F1
#
_entry.id   AF-A0A7K4AGN1-F1
#
_cell.length_a   1.000
_cell.length_b   1.000
_cell.length_c   1.000
_cell.angle_alpha   90.00
_cell.angle_beta   90.00
_cell.angle_gamma   90.00
#
_symmetry.space_group_name_H-M   'P 1'
#
loop_
_entity.id
_entity.type
_entity.pdbx_description
1 polymer ?
#
loop_
_entity_poly.entity_id
_entity_poly.type
_entity_poly.pdbx_seq_one_letter_code
_entity_poly.pdbx_strand_id
1 'polypeptide(L)'
;MVTKNIVCPVCGASCDDIQVELEGQGLTVRNACKMGNAKFQEVVSPHRIREPLVRVDGDLRRASWDEAIEMTARILATSERPLLFMGSETSTEAMEVGIHMAEFLGGIADSNSTVCHGPTTMGIQETGRVGATAGQSKSRADLTVYWGSNPLESMPRHMSRYAVYPRGYWTQRGRFDRTVICVDP
;
A
#
# COMPACT_ATOMS: atom_id res chain seq x y z
N MET A 1 24.47 7.48 -6.96
CA MET A 1 23.76 8.69 -6.48
C MET A 1 22.68 8.23 -5.54
N VAL A 2 22.69 8.69 -4.28
CA VAL A 2 21.71 8.26 -3.27
C VAL A 2 20.51 9.21 -3.28
N THR A 3 19.33 8.67 -3.55
CA THR A 3 18.05 9.37 -3.36
C THR A 3 17.53 9.07 -1.96
N LYS A 4 17.14 10.09 -1.21
CA LYS A 4 16.74 9.99 0.21
C LYS A 4 15.28 10.41 0.39
N ASN A 5 14.72 10.07 1.55
CA ASN A 5 13.36 10.42 1.96
C ASN A 5 12.29 9.89 1.00
N ILE A 6 12.54 8.70 0.43
CA ILE A 6 11.57 8.02 -0.43
C ILE A 6 10.49 7.41 0.47
N VAL A 7 9.24 7.55 0.04
CA VAL A 7 8.09 6.88 0.67
C VAL A 7 8.00 5.45 0.17
N CYS A 8 7.98 4.48 1.09
CA CYS A 8 7.84 3.07 0.78
C CYS A 8 6.42 2.74 0.29
N PRO A 9 6.24 2.12 -0.89
CA PRO A 9 4.93 1.88 -1.49
C PRO A 9 4.33 0.50 -1.16
N VAL A 10 4.57 -0.05 0.04
CA VAL A 10 4.25 -1.46 0.33
C VAL A 10 3.11 -1.65 1.33
N CYS A 11 3.26 -1.18 2.57
CA CYS A 11 2.24 -1.35 3.61
C CYS A 11 1.79 0.02 4.11
N GLY A 12 0.69 0.06 4.87
CA GLY A 12 0.12 1.29 5.44
C GLY A 12 1.00 2.00 6.47
N ALA A 13 2.20 1.49 6.77
CA ALA A 13 3.17 2.18 7.62
C ALA A 13 3.83 3.39 6.93
N SER A 14 3.77 3.45 5.59
CA SER A 14 4.23 4.58 4.76
C SER A 14 5.57 5.17 5.20
N CYS A 15 6.58 4.30 5.33
CA CYS A 15 7.92 4.73 5.77
C CYS A 15 8.51 5.75 4.78
N ASP A 16 8.80 6.96 5.25
CA ASP A 16 9.25 8.11 4.44
C ASP A 16 10.75 8.44 4.57
N ASP A 17 11.55 7.51 5.11
CA ASP A 17 13.01 7.66 5.33
C ASP A 17 13.83 6.68 4.47
N ILE A 18 13.22 6.10 3.43
CA ILE A 18 13.89 5.11 2.59
C ILE A 18 14.97 5.81 1.77
N GLN A 19 16.13 5.15 1.65
CA GLN A 19 17.20 5.60 0.79
C GLN A 19 17.44 4.55 -0.29
N VAL A 20 17.52 5.00 -1.53
CA VAL A 20 17.75 4.15 -2.69
C VAL A 20 18.98 4.67 -3.42
N GLU A 21 19.91 3.76 -3.67
CA GLU A 21 21.10 4.00 -4.46
C GLU A 21 21.08 3.06 -5.67
N LEU A 22 21.15 3.67 -6.87
CA LEU A 22 21.26 2.95 -8.12
C LEU A 22 22.74 2.89 -8.53
N GLU A 23 23.26 1.69 -8.71
CA GLU A 23 24.65 1.41 -9.10
C GLU A 23 24.67 0.47 -10.30
N GLY A 24 24.93 1.01 -11.49
CA GLY A 24 24.87 0.23 -12.73
C GLY A 24 23.49 -0.39 -12.96
N GLN A 25 23.41 -1.72 -12.91
CA GLN A 25 22.14 -2.47 -13.02
C GLN A 25 21.56 -2.89 -11.66
N GLY A 26 22.26 -2.63 -10.56
CA GLY A 26 21.86 -3.01 -9.21
C GLY A 26 21.23 -1.87 -8.42
N LEU A 27 20.48 -2.24 -7.37
CA LEU A 27 19.78 -1.30 -6.50
C LEU A 27 20.04 -1.65 -5.02
N THR A 28 20.59 -0.71 -4.27
CA THR A 28 20.78 -0.83 -2.82
C THR A 28 19.71 -0.01 -2.09
N VAL A 29 18.91 -0.67 -1.24
CA VAL A 29 17.88 -0.01 -0.42
C VAL A 29 18.30 -0.01 1.04
N ARG A 30 18.21 1.15 1.69
CA ARG A 30 18.44 1.30 3.13
C ARG A 30 17.16 1.72 3.84
N ASN A 31 17.06 1.38 5.12
CA ASN A 31 15.90 1.62 6.01
C ASN A 31 14.61 0.86 5.63
N ALA A 32 14.51 0.19 4.48
CA ALA A 32 13.36 -0.64 4.17
C ALA A 32 13.35 -1.95 4.98
N CYS A 33 12.16 -2.45 5.34
CA CYS A 33 12.04 -3.82 5.83
C CYS A 33 12.20 -4.84 4.69
N LYS A 34 12.14 -6.14 5.00
CA LYS A 34 12.21 -7.23 4.01
C LYS A 34 11.22 -7.03 2.84
N MET A 35 9.97 -6.70 3.14
CA MET A 35 8.93 -6.47 2.11
C MET A 35 9.22 -5.21 1.29
N GLY A 36 9.59 -4.11 1.96
CA GLY A 36 9.95 -2.85 1.30
C GLY A 36 11.12 -3.02 0.34
N ASN A 37 12.19 -3.67 0.79
CA ASN A 37 13.37 -3.94 -0.04
C ASN A 37 12.98 -4.78 -1.26
N ALA A 38 12.22 -5.86 -1.08
CA ALA A 38 11.79 -6.71 -2.20
C ALA A 38 11.02 -5.92 -3.27
N LYS A 39 10.08 -5.04 -2.90
CA LYS A 39 9.34 -4.21 -3.87
C LYS A 39 10.24 -3.28 -4.67
N PHE A 40 11.27 -2.69 -4.06
CA PHE A 40 12.24 -1.86 -4.78
C PHE A 40 13.11 -2.67 -5.75
N GLN A 41 13.45 -3.93 -5.42
CA GLN A 41 14.21 -4.79 -6.33
C GLN A 41 13.43 -5.10 -7.62
N GLU A 42 12.10 -5.08 -7.60
CA GLU A 42 11.28 -5.25 -8.82
C GLU A 42 11.53 -4.17 -9.88
N VAL A 43 12.07 -3.01 -9.51
CA VAL A 43 12.43 -1.94 -10.46
C VAL A 43 13.48 -2.40 -11.46
N VAL A 44 14.46 -3.18 -10.99
CA VAL A 44 15.58 -3.73 -11.78
C VAL A 44 15.41 -5.21 -12.11
N SER A 45 14.28 -5.82 -11.72
CA SER A 45 13.99 -7.23 -11.96
C SER A 45 13.92 -7.57 -13.45
N PRO A 46 14.55 -8.66 -13.92
CA PRO A 46 14.43 -9.12 -15.30
C PRO A 46 13.03 -9.64 -15.63
N HIS A 47 12.20 -9.95 -14.61
CA HIS A 47 10.82 -10.40 -14.79
C HIS A 47 9.82 -9.27 -15.01
N ARG A 48 10.25 -8.01 -14.89
CA ARG A 48 9.37 -6.85 -15.05
C ARG A 48 8.88 -6.77 -16.50
N ILE A 49 7.56 -6.88 -16.68
CA ILE A 49 6.88 -6.67 -17.97
C ILE A 49 7.01 -5.19 -18.35
N ARG A 50 7.49 -4.92 -19.58
CA ARG A 50 7.76 -3.56 -20.09
C ARG A 50 6.88 -3.13 -21.25
N GLU A 51 6.12 -4.07 -21.80
CA GLU A 51 5.29 -3.88 -23.00
C GLU A 51 3.91 -4.46 -22.73
N PRO A 52 2.83 -3.86 -23.26
CA PRO A 52 1.50 -4.43 -23.19
C PRO A 52 1.44 -5.83 -23.82
N LEU A 53 0.63 -6.69 -23.23
CA LEU A 53 0.32 -8.03 -23.75
C LEU A 53 -1.19 -8.14 -23.95
N VAL A 54 -1.61 -8.65 -25.10
CA VAL A 54 -3.01 -8.93 -25.42
C VAL A 54 -3.18 -10.43 -25.65
N ARG A 55 -4.35 -10.98 -25.31
CA ARG A 55 -4.66 -12.39 -25.54
C ARG A 55 -5.42 -12.54 -26.86
N VAL A 56 -4.88 -13.36 -27.76
CA VAL A 56 -5.48 -13.69 -29.06
C VAL A 56 -5.46 -15.21 -29.19
N ASP A 57 -6.61 -15.82 -29.48
CA ASP A 57 -6.77 -17.28 -29.63
C ASP A 57 -6.22 -18.13 -28.47
N GLY A 58 -6.26 -17.58 -27.26
CA GLY A 58 -5.78 -18.24 -26.04
C GLY A 58 -4.34 -17.89 -25.66
N ASP A 59 -3.53 -17.35 -26.57
CA ASP A 59 -2.12 -17.05 -26.34
C ASP A 59 -1.85 -15.56 -26.11
N LEU A 60 -0.80 -15.24 -25.34
CA LEU A 60 -0.37 -13.87 -25.09
C LEU A 60 0.60 -13.39 -26.18
N ARG A 61 0.28 -12.24 -26.78
CA ARG A 61 1.09 -11.55 -27.79
C ARG A 61 1.44 -10.14 -27.32
N ARG A 62 2.64 -9.66 -27.67
CA ARG A 62 3.03 -8.25 -27.47
C ARG A 62 2.20 -7.31 -28.35
N ALA A 63 1.79 -6.17 -27.78
CA ALA A 63 0.99 -5.16 -28.47
C ALA A 63 1.58 -3.75 -28.25
N SER A 64 1.20 -2.82 -29.11
CA SER A 64 1.41 -1.39 -28.84
C SER A 64 0.46 -0.91 -27.73
N TRP A 65 0.79 0.23 -27.12
CA TRP A 65 -0.12 0.87 -26.16
C TRP A 65 -1.45 1.24 -26.81
N ASP A 66 -1.45 1.80 -28.02
CA ASP A 66 -2.67 2.17 -28.75
C ASP A 66 -3.57 0.95 -28.99
N GLU A 67 -3.02 -0.17 -29.44
CA GLU A 67 -3.78 -1.42 -29.64
C GLU A 67 -4.41 -1.90 -28.33
N ALA A 68 -3.62 -1.97 -27.25
CA ALA A 68 -4.08 -2.47 -25.96
C ALA A 68 -5.16 -1.58 -25.33
N ILE A 69 -4.99 -0.25 -25.41
CA ILE A 69 -5.95 0.73 -24.90
C ILE A 69 -7.25 0.65 -25.70
N GLU A 70 -7.18 0.64 -27.02
CA GLU A 70 -8.34 0.58 -27.91
C GLU A 70 -9.13 -0.73 -27.73
N MET A 71 -8.45 -1.87 -27.57
CA MET A 71 -9.10 -3.14 -27.21
C MET A 71 -9.81 -3.06 -25.86
N THR A 72 -9.15 -2.49 -24.84
CA THR A 72 -9.72 -2.34 -23.49
C THR A 72 -10.95 -1.42 -23.51
N ALA A 73 -10.87 -0.30 -24.23
CA ALA A 73 -11.96 0.66 -24.38
C ALA A 73 -13.20 0.01 -25.02
N ARG A 74 -13.03 -0.80 -26.07
CA ARG A 74 -14.14 -1.55 -26.67
C ARG A 74 -14.81 -2.53 -25.71
N ILE A 75 -14.03 -3.25 -24.91
CA ILE A 75 -14.58 -4.17 -23.89
C ILE A 75 -15.41 -3.39 -22.88
N LEU A 76 -14.88 -2.28 -22.36
CA LEU A 76 -15.59 -1.46 -21.37
C LEU A 76 -16.86 -0.83 -21.96
N ALA A 77 -16.79 -0.28 -23.18
CA ALA A 77 -17.92 0.39 -23.83
C ALA A 77 -19.07 -0.56 -24.21
N THR A 78 -18.79 -1.85 -24.40
CA THR A 78 -19.79 -2.87 -24.74
C THR A 78 -20.26 -3.68 -23.53
N SER A 79 -19.70 -3.41 -22.34
CA SER A 79 -20.07 -4.10 -21.11
C SER A 79 -21.36 -3.52 -20.52
N GLU A 80 -22.30 -4.38 -20.13
CA GLU A 80 -23.55 -3.96 -19.46
C GLU A 80 -23.33 -3.58 -17.98
N ARG A 81 -22.33 -4.16 -17.32
CA ARG A 81 -22.03 -3.94 -15.90
C ARG A 81 -20.54 -4.11 -15.59
N PRO A 82 -19.68 -3.18 -16.05
CA PRO A 82 -18.24 -3.30 -15.84
C PRO A 82 -17.86 -3.09 -14.35
N LEU A 83 -16.91 -3.89 -13.86
CA LEU A 83 -16.25 -3.69 -12.56
C LEU A 83 -14.83 -3.17 -12.80
N LEU A 84 -14.54 -1.99 -12.24
CA LEU A 84 -13.22 -1.40 -12.18
C LEU A 84 -12.67 -1.64 -10.77
N PHE A 85 -11.97 -2.76 -10.59
CA PHE A 85 -11.25 -3.04 -9.35
C PHE A 85 -9.89 -2.33 -9.36
N MET A 86 -9.80 -1.17 -8.72
CA MET A 86 -8.63 -0.28 -8.74
C MET A 86 -7.49 -0.74 -7.83
N GLY A 87 -7.80 -1.60 -6.86
CA GLY A 87 -6.87 -2.04 -5.84
C GLY A 87 -6.46 -0.92 -4.86
N SER A 88 -5.28 -1.03 -4.24
CA SER A 88 -4.75 -0.04 -3.27
C SER A 88 -3.28 0.35 -3.52
N GLU A 89 -2.67 -0.13 -4.60
CA GLU A 89 -1.24 0.06 -4.90
C GLU A 89 -0.99 1.02 -6.07
N THR A 90 -1.82 2.06 -6.21
CA THR A 90 -1.67 3.12 -7.21
C THR A 90 -1.82 4.51 -6.57
N SER A 91 -1.57 5.58 -7.31
CA SER A 91 -1.71 6.94 -6.80
C SER A 91 -3.18 7.35 -6.69
N THR A 92 -3.46 8.33 -5.83
CA THR A 92 -4.83 8.86 -5.65
C THR A 92 -5.35 9.54 -6.91
N GLU A 93 -4.48 10.16 -7.70
CA GLU A 93 -4.82 10.77 -9.00
C GLU A 93 -5.29 9.71 -10.00
N ALA A 94 -4.65 8.53 -10.02
CA ALA A 94 -5.09 7.42 -10.88
C ALA A 94 -6.43 6.83 -10.39
N MET A 95 -6.62 6.72 -9.07
CA MET A 95 -7.89 6.26 -8.50
C MET A 95 -9.04 7.22 -8.84
N GLU A 96 -8.81 8.53 -8.78
CA GLU A 96 -9.79 9.55 -9.17
C GLU A 96 -10.26 9.35 -10.62
N VAL A 97 -9.32 9.19 -11.56
CA VAL A 97 -9.66 8.89 -12.96
C VAL A 97 -10.46 7.59 -13.07
N GLY A 98 -10.08 6.55 -12.32
CA GLY A 98 -10.81 5.27 -12.31
C GLY A 98 -12.26 5.40 -11.81
N ILE A 99 -12.50 6.24 -10.80
CA ILE A 99 -13.86 6.53 -10.30
C ILE A 99 -14.68 7.26 -11.38
N HIS A 100 -14.13 8.31 -11.99
CA HIS A 100 -14.81 9.01 -13.09
C HIS A 100 -15.11 8.09 -14.28
N MET A 101 -14.20 7.16 -14.61
CA MET A 101 -14.43 6.15 -15.63
C MET A 101 -15.58 5.22 -15.26
N ALA A 102 -15.65 4.74 -14.01
CA ALA A 102 -16.73 3.88 -13.55
C ALA A 102 -18.08 4.61 -13.62
N GLU A 103 -18.12 5.88 -13.20
CA GLU A 103 -19.34 6.72 -13.32
C GLU A 103 -19.77 6.88 -14.78
N PHE A 104 -18.84 7.24 -15.67
CA PHE A 104 -19.13 7.42 -17.09
C PHE A 104 -19.67 6.13 -17.75
N LEU A 105 -19.13 4.97 -17.36
CA LEU A 105 -19.53 3.68 -17.88
C LEU A 105 -20.81 3.12 -17.23
N GLY A 106 -21.35 3.76 -16.19
CA GLY A 106 -22.40 3.18 -15.35
C GLY A 106 -21.94 1.89 -14.63
N GLY A 107 -20.64 1.77 -14.39
CA GLY A 107 -19.99 0.62 -13.79
C GLY A 107 -19.86 0.71 -12.27
N ILE A 108 -19.14 -0.26 -11.70
CA ILE A 108 -18.82 -0.35 -10.28
C ILE A 108 -17.33 -0.07 -10.10
N ALA A 109 -16.97 0.82 -9.18
CA ALA A 109 -15.60 1.02 -8.73
C ALA A 109 -15.42 0.35 -7.36
N ASP A 110 -14.36 -0.45 -7.20
CA ASP A 110 -14.03 -1.13 -5.94
C ASP A 110 -12.52 -1.22 -5.71
N SER A 111 -12.11 -1.58 -4.49
CA SER A 111 -10.70 -1.69 -4.07
C SER A 111 -10.47 -2.80 -3.04
N ASN A 112 -9.22 -3.00 -2.63
CA ASN A 112 -8.85 -3.93 -1.56
C ASN A 112 -9.54 -3.63 -0.21
N SER A 113 -10.11 -2.44 -0.02
CA SER A 113 -10.85 -2.07 1.18
C SER A 113 -11.96 -3.08 1.48
N THR A 114 -12.73 -3.51 0.48
CA THR A 114 -13.90 -4.41 0.66
C THR A 114 -13.52 -5.75 1.30
N VAL A 115 -12.32 -6.26 1.02
CA VAL A 115 -11.83 -7.55 1.56
C VAL A 115 -10.92 -7.40 2.79
N CYS A 116 -10.63 -6.17 3.23
CA CYS A 116 -9.72 -5.89 4.33
C CYS A 116 -10.43 -5.04 5.41
N HIS A 117 -10.36 -3.71 5.33
CA HIS A 117 -10.94 -2.80 6.31
C HIS A 117 -12.39 -2.36 5.99
N GLY A 118 -13.08 -3.07 5.10
CA GLY A 118 -14.50 -2.86 4.78
C GLY A 118 -15.38 -2.95 6.02
N PRO A 119 -15.30 -4.04 6.82
CA PRO A 119 -16.01 -4.14 8.09
C PRO A 119 -15.63 -3.03 9.09
N THR A 120 -14.36 -2.62 9.12
CA THR A 120 -13.92 -1.47 9.93
C THR A 120 -14.63 -0.18 9.52
N THR A 121 -14.80 0.04 8.21
CA THR A 121 -15.48 1.22 7.66
C THR A 121 -16.96 1.24 8.05
N MET A 122 -17.64 0.09 7.97
CA MET A 122 -19.05 -0.03 8.41
C MET A 122 -19.19 0.26 9.90
N GLY A 123 -18.31 -0.31 10.75
CA GLY A 123 -18.34 -0.03 12.19
C GLY A 123 -18.11 1.46 12.53
N ILE A 124 -17.23 2.13 11.78
CA ILE A 124 -17.01 3.58 11.91
C ILE A 124 -18.26 4.37 11.51
N GLN A 125 -18.97 3.98 10.45
CA GLN A 125 -20.20 4.64 10.02
C GLN A 125 -21.31 4.52 11.07
N GLU A 126 -21.39 3.39 11.77
CA GLU A 126 -22.41 3.14 12.80
C GLU A 126 -22.09 3.79 14.15
N THR A 127 -20.81 3.81 14.55
CA THR A 127 -20.42 4.14 15.95
C THR A 127 -19.41 5.27 16.08
N GLY A 128 -18.94 5.82 14.95
CA GLY A 128 -17.92 6.87 14.90
C GLY A 128 -16.48 6.33 14.93
N ARG A 129 -15.52 7.26 14.85
CA ARG A 129 -14.09 6.95 14.87
C ARG A 129 -13.35 7.84 15.86
N VAL A 130 -12.77 7.23 16.89
CA VAL A 130 -11.74 7.88 17.71
C VAL A 130 -10.38 7.51 17.13
N GLY A 131 -9.53 8.50 16.89
CA GLY A 131 -8.23 8.26 16.27
C GLY A 131 -7.18 9.28 16.71
N ALA A 132 -5.93 8.95 16.41
CA ALA A 132 -4.79 9.83 16.60
C ALA A 132 -3.77 9.59 15.48
N THR A 133 -2.89 10.56 15.26
CA THR A 133 -1.76 10.36 14.35
C THR A 133 -0.68 9.50 15.02
N ALA A 134 0.15 8.83 14.22
CA ALA A 134 1.29 8.04 14.72
C ALA A 134 2.24 8.84 15.65
N GLY A 135 2.31 10.16 15.47
CA GLY A 135 3.09 11.06 16.33
C GLY A 135 2.56 11.14 17.76
N GLN A 136 1.24 11.05 17.97
CA GLN A 136 0.65 11.01 19.31
C GLN A 136 0.99 9.70 20.01
N SER A 137 0.81 8.56 19.33
CA SER A 137 1.19 7.24 19.86
C SER A 137 2.67 7.19 20.22
N LYS A 138 3.54 7.65 19.31
CA LYS A 138 4.99 7.74 19.55
C LYS A 138 5.32 8.63 20.75
N SER A 139 4.64 9.75 20.94
CA SER A 139 5.04 10.75 21.94
C SER A 139 4.46 10.52 23.32
N ARG A 140 3.27 9.89 23.41
CA ARG A 140 2.44 9.88 24.63
C ARG A 140 2.02 8.48 25.11
N ALA A 141 1.87 7.50 24.22
CA ALA A 141 1.21 6.24 24.59
C ALA A 141 2.09 5.39 25.54
N ASP A 142 1.63 5.20 26.76
CA ASP A 142 2.19 4.28 27.76
C ASP A 142 1.51 2.88 27.73
N LEU A 143 0.46 2.73 26.92
CA LEU A 143 -0.19 1.46 26.61
C LEU A 143 -0.36 1.31 25.09
N THR A 144 0.07 0.16 24.55
CA THR A 144 -0.11 -0.22 23.15
C THR A 144 -0.77 -1.59 23.08
N VAL A 145 -1.93 -1.67 22.43
CA VAL A 145 -2.67 -2.92 22.21
C VAL A 145 -2.62 -3.28 20.73
N TYR A 146 -2.11 -4.47 20.42
CA TYR A 146 -2.21 -5.10 19.10
C TYR A 146 -3.30 -6.18 19.18
N TRP A 147 -4.43 -5.96 18.53
CA TRP A 147 -5.59 -6.84 18.59
C TRP A 147 -5.88 -7.42 17.21
N GLY A 148 -5.75 -8.75 17.06
CA GLY A 148 -5.93 -9.43 15.78
C GLY A 148 -4.95 -8.94 14.71
N SER A 149 -3.72 -8.60 15.11
CA SER A 149 -2.72 -8.03 14.21
C SER A 149 -1.33 -8.56 14.55
N ASN A 150 -0.59 -8.97 13.52
CA ASN A 150 0.84 -9.30 13.64
C ASN A 150 1.69 -8.21 12.94
N PRO A 151 2.06 -7.13 13.64
CA PRO A 151 2.78 -6.01 13.03
C PRO A 151 4.21 -6.36 12.62
N LEU A 152 4.82 -7.41 13.19
CA LEU A 152 6.18 -7.82 12.81
C LEU A 152 6.22 -8.38 11.39
N GLU A 153 5.15 -9.03 10.96
CA GLU A 153 5.01 -9.58 9.60
C GLU A 153 4.31 -8.61 8.64
N SER A 154 3.20 -8.02 9.06
CA SER A 154 2.34 -7.20 8.16
C SER A 154 2.81 -5.75 8.00
N MET A 155 3.45 -5.18 9.04
CA MET A 155 3.93 -3.80 9.05
C MET A 155 5.28 -3.69 9.80
N PRO A 156 6.37 -4.33 9.31
CA PRO A 156 7.53 -4.68 10.15
C PRO A 156 8.23 -3.51 10.88
N ARG A 157 8.06 -2.28 10.39
CA ARG A 157 8.63 -1.07 11.01
C ARG A 157 7.65 -0.31 11.91
N HIS A 158 6.41 -0.74 12.04
CA HIS A 158 5.40 -0.05 12.85
C HIS A 158 5.80 0.05 14.32
N MET A 159 6.17 -1.08 14.93
CA MET A 159 6.59 -1.13 16.34
C MET A 159 7.82 -0.26 16.60
N SER A 160 8.80 -0.28 15.68
CA SER A 160 10.07 0.45 15.85
C SER A 160 9.97 1.94 15.56
N ARG A 161 9.04 2.35 14.69
CA ARG A 161 8.93 3.75 14.24
C ARG A 161 7.83 4.54 14.94
N TYR A 162 6.70 3.90 15.24
CA TYR A 162 5.48 4.62 15.60
C TYR A 162 4.90 4.27 16.97
N ALA A 163 5.17 3.09 17.52
CA ALA A 163 4.39 2.59 18.65
C ALA A 163 5.19 2.15 19.88
N VAL A 164 6.16 1.24 19.75
CA VAL A 164 6.68 0.48 20.90
C VAL A 164 8.09 0.93 21.32
N TYR A 165 9.05 0.86 20.42
CA TYR A 165 10.44 1.16 20.72
C TYR A 165 10.85 2.65 20.69
N PRO A 166 10.23 3.55 19.92
CA PRO A 166 10.73 4.92 19.81
C PRO A 166 10.58 5.67 21.13
N ARG A 167 11.60 6.48 21.45
CA ARG A 167 11.58 7.42 22.58
C ARG A 167 10.69 8.61 22.21
N GLY A 168 9.64 8.81 22.99
CA GLY A 168 8.68 9.90 22.84
C GLY A 168 9.04 11.10 23.70
N TYR A 169 8.28 12.19 23.58
CA TYR A 169 8.45 13.36 24.45
C TYR A 169 8.09 13.02 25.91
N TRP A 170 6.98 12.31 26.13
CA TRP A 170 6.50 11.90 27.46
C TRP A 170 6.91 10.47 27.84
N THR A 171 7.22 9.62 26.85
CA THR A 171 7.69 8.24 27.03
C THR A 171 9.17 8.11 26.66
N GLN A 172 10.04 8.81 27.40
CA GLN A 172 11.45 9.02 27.05
C GLN A 172 12.30 7.74 27.13
N ARG A 173 11.88 6.74 27.90
CA ARG A 173 12.55 5.43 28.00
C ARG A 173 12.08 4.46 26.91
N GLY A 174 11.26 4.91 25.96
CA GLY A 174 10.81 4.11 24.82
C GLY A 174 10.01 2.88 25.27
N ARG A 175 10.43 1.67 24.87
CA ARG A 175 9.75 0.40 25.24
C ARG A 175 9.50 0.26 26.74
N PHE A 176 10.39 0.76 27.60
CA PHE A 176 10.29 0.58 29.05
C PHE A 176 9.23 1.48 29.72
N ASP A 177 8.73 2.51 29.02
CA ASP A 177 7.59 3.32 29.48
C ASP A 177 6.25 2.78 28.96
N ARG A 178 6.25 1.65 28.24
CA ARG A 178 5.06 1.15 27.55
C ARG A 178 4.68 -0.25 28.00
N THR A 179 3.42 -0.43 28.34
CA THR A 179 2.78 -1.74 28.43
C THR A 179 2.36 -2.16 27.03
N VAL A 180 2.70 -3.38 26.60
CA VAL A 180 2.33 -3.90 25.28
C VAL A 180 1.46 -5.13 25.48
N ILE A 181 0.25 -5.10 24.93
CA ILE A 181 -0.70 -6.21 24.95
C ILE A 181 -0.87 -6.71 23.51
N CYS A 182 -0.85 -8.04 23.35
CA CYS A 182 -1.15 -8.70 22.10
C CYS A 182 -2.36 -9.62 22.33
N VAL A 183 -3.38 -9.51 21.49
CA VAL A 183 -4.57 -10.38 21.50
C VAL A 183 -4.60 -11.10 20.16
N ASP A 184 -4.15 -12.36 20.17
CA ASP A 184 -4.03 -13.25 19.01
C ASP A 184 -4.25 -14.69 19.53
N PRO A 185 -5.09 -15.54 18.90
CA PRO A 185 -5.42 -16.88 19.36
C PRO A 185 -4.28 -17.92 19.25
#